data_AF-A0A926INQ5-F1
#
_entry.id   AF-A0A926INQ5-F1
#
_cell.length_a   1.000
_cell.length_b   1.000
_cell.length_c   1.000
_cell.angle_alpha   90.00
_cell.angle_beta   90.00
_cell.angle_gamma   90.00
#
_symmetry.space_group_name_H-M   'P 1'
#
loop_
_entity.id
_entity.type
_entity.pdbx_description
1 polymer ?
#
loop_
_entity_poly.entity_id
_entity_poly.type
_entity_poly.pdbx_seq_one_letter_code
_entity_poly.pdbx_strand_id
1 'polypeptide(L)' 'MKDYISDRVITLAEYIIENKATVRCAAKKFGISKSTVHTVVTRQKLFI' A
#
# COMPACT_ATOMS: atom_id res chain seq x y z
N MET A 1 -16.52 -8.45 4.22
CA MET A 1 -16.30 -7.77 2.91
C MET A 1 -15.47 -6.49 3.01
N LYS A 2 -15.15 -5.96 4.21
CA LYS A 2 -14.09 -4.96 4.35
C LYS A 2 -12.69 -5.61 4.51
N ASP A 3 -12.68 -6.89 4.83
CA ASP A 3 -11.48 -7.65 5.22
C ASP A 3 -10.50 -7.80 4.05
N TYR A 4 -11.00 -8.06 2.83
CA TYR A 4 -10.17 -8.19 1.64
C TYR A 4 -9.42 -6.89 1.25
N ILE A 5 -9.96 -5.73 1.62
CA ILE A 5 -9.32 -4.44 1.37
C ILE A 5 -8.21 -4.23 2.41
N SER A 6 -8.50 -4.52 3.68
CA SER A 6 -7.54 -4.40 4.77
C SER A 6 -6.31 -5.28 4.57
N ASP A 7 -6.49 -6.54 4.18
CA ASP A 7 -5.37 -7.47 3.99
C ASP A 7 -4.43 -7.00 2.87
N ARG A 8 -4.99 -6.54 1.74
CA ARG A 8 -4.18 -5.98 0.64
C ARG A 8 -3.42 -4.72 1.03
N VAL A 9 -4.01 -3.89 1.89
CA VAL A 9 -3.35 -2.68 2.40
C VAL A 9 -2.16 -3.06 3.29
N ILE A 10 -2.32 -4.07 4.15
CA ILE A 10 -1.26 -4.56 5.04
C ILE A 10 -0.11 -5.14 4.21
N THR A 11 -0.40 -6.04 3.27
CA THR A 11 0.63 -6.63 2.40
C THR A 11 1.38 -5.58 1.57
N LEU A 12 0.67 -4.53 1.12
CA LEU A 12 1.29 -3.41 0.39
C LEU A 12 2.24 -2.60 1.28
N ALA A 13 1.84 -2.32 2.52
CA ALA A 13 2.65 -1.58 3.49
C ALA A 13 3.89 -2.39 3.90
N GLU A 14 3.72 -3.67 4.20
CA GLU A 14 4.81 -4.60 4.51
C GLU A 14 5.81 -4.66 3.35
N TYR A 15 5.32 -4.84 2.11
CA TYR A 15 6.18 -4.84 0.92
C TYR A 15 7.01 -3.56 0.78
N ILE A 16 6.40 -2.40 1.02
CA ILE A 16 7.09 -1.09 0.96
C ILE A 16 8.18 -0.99 2.02
N ILE A 17 7.92 -1.45 3.25
CA ILE A 17 8.88 -1.39 4.36
C ILE A 17 10.03 -2.38 4.14
N GLU A 18 9.71 -3.64 3.86
CA GLU A 18 10.69 -4.72 3.68
C GLU A 18 11.63 -4.45 2.50
N ASN A 19 11.07 -4.01 1.38
CA ASN A 19 11.84 -3.79 0.15
C ASN A 19 12.34 -2.35 0.01
N LYS A 20 12.06 -1.46 0.98
CA LYS A 20 12.26 -0.01 0.88
C LYS A 20 11.74 0.55 -0.45
N ALA A 21 10.63 -0.01 -0.94
CA ALA A 21 10.12 0.24 -2.27
C ALA A 21 9.38 1.58 -2.31
N THR A 22 9.57 2.35 -3.38
CA THR A 22 8.82 3.59 -3.55
C THR A 22 7.34 3.31 -3.87
N VAL A 23 6.47 4.26 -3.55
CA VAL A 23 5.02 4.24 -3.87
C VAL A 23 4.76 3.91 -5.35
N ARG A 24 5.63 4.37 -6.25
CA ARG A 24 5.53 4.11 -7.69
C ARG A 24 5.88 2.67 -8.05
N CYS A 25 6.88 2.08 -7.40
CA CYS A 25 7.26 0.68 -7.60
C CYS A 25 6.17 -0.25 -7.06
N ALA A 26 5.62 0.05 -5.88
CA ALA A 26 4.52 -0.70 -5.30
C ALA A 26 3.25 -0.64 -6.19
N ALA A 27 2.90 0.54 -6.70
CA ALA A 27 1.79 0.70 -7.65
C ALA A 27 1.93 -0.20 -8.89
N LYS A 28 3.13 -0.25 -9.49
CA LYS A 28 3.42 -1.14 -10.62
C LYS A 28 3.32 -2.62 -10.23
N LYS A 29 3.85 -3.01 -9.06
CA LYS A 29 3.89 -4.40 -8.60
C LYS A 29 2.49 -4.96 -8.30
N PHE A 30 1.64 -4.14 -7.69
CA PHE A 30 0.29 -4.54 -7.28
C PHE A 30 -0.78 -4.21 -8.32
N GLY A 31 -0.40 -3.65 -9.48
CA GLY A 31 -1.33 -3.34 -10.57
C GLY A 31 -2.38 -2.30 -10.21
N ILE A 32 -2.07 -1.41 -9.26
CA ILE A 32 -2.98 -0.38 -8.75
C ILE A 32 -2.44 1.00 -9.04
N SER A 33 -3.33 1.99 -9.07
CA SER A 33 -2.93 3.35 -9.37
C SER A 33 -2.07 3.94 -8.25
N LYS A 34 -1.13 4.83 -8.60
CA LYS A 34 -0.32 5.57 -7.63
C LYS A 34 -1.20 6.31 -6.61
N SER A 35 -2.31 6.91 -7.03
CA SER A 35 -3.23 7.63 -6.13
C SER A 35 -3.95 6.68 -5.17
N THR A 36 -4.25 5.45 -5.58
CA THR A 36 -4.77 4.40 -4.68
C THR A 36 -3.75 4.06 -3.61
N VAL A 37 -2.48 3.81 -3.99
CA VAL A 37 -1.40 3.55 -3.02
C VAL A 37 -1.20 4.75 -2.09
N HIS A 38 -1.17 5.97 -2.62
CA HIS A 38 -1.07 7.18 -1.80
C HIS A 38 -2.24 7.31 -0.83
N THR A 39 -3.47 7.12 -1.30
CA THR A 39 -4.66 7.22 -0.46
C THR A 39 -4.61 6.18 0.66
N VAL A 40 -4.15 4.97 0.37
CA VAL A 40 -3.94 3.91 1.36
C VAL A 40 -2.89 4.36 2.39
N VAL A 41 -1.68 4.71 1.97
CA VAL A 41 -0.58 5.09 2.87
C VAL A 41 -0.86 6.40 3.64
N THR A 42 -1.68 7.29 3.08
CA THR A 42 -1.99 8.62 3.67
C THR A 42 -3.26 8.60 4.52
N ARG A 43 -4.31 7.84 4.15
CA ARG A 43 -5.56 7.72 4.92
C ARG A 43 -5.47 6.66 6.00
N GLN A 44 -4.91 5.48 5.69
CA GLN A 44 -4.37 4.63 6.73
C GLN A 44 -3.01 5.20 7.10
N LYS A 45 -3.00 6.30 7.85
CA LYS A 45 -1.83 6.64 8.66
C LYS A 45 -1.60 5.45 9.60
N LEU A 46 -0.83 4.46 9.14
CA LEU A 46 0.13 3.81 10.02
C LEU A 46 1.03 4.96 10.46
N PHE A 47 0.71 5.54 11.63
CA PHE A 47 1.66 6.36 12.36
C PHE A 47 2.85 5.44 12.63
N ILE A 48 3.86 5.59 11.80
CA ILE A 48 5.26 5.42 12.18
C ILE A 48 5.62 6.60 13.08
#